data_AF-A0A4Y2S7F1-F1
#
_entry.id   AF-A0A4Y2S7F1-F1
#
_cell.length_a   1.000
_cell.length_b   1.000
_cell.length_c   1.000
_cell.angle_alpha   90.00
_cell.angle_beta   90.00
_cell.angle_gamma   90.00
#
_symmetry.space_group_name_H-M   'P 1'
#
loop_
_entity.id
_entity.type
_entity.pdbx_description
1 polymer ?
#
loop_
_entity_poly.entity_id
_entity_poly.type
_entity_poly.pdbx_seq_one_letter_code
_entity_poly.pdbx_strand_id
1 'polypeptide(L)'
;LTLSVGWIVASGILLACKFFPYHQDLTNVEASFYNALSRVAFALGLGWVIFVCVIGQGGVVNSILSWKALIPLSRITYCAYLVNPIVLKTYFNSLRALINYNAFNQVVLYVAFLVISFAIALVTTLLFELPVLRLEKLFRNKLAPRKVLDISL
;
A
#
# COMPACT_ATOMS: atom_id res chain seq x y z
N LEU A 1 4.93 -21.39 19.88
CA LEU A 1 6.20 -21.66 19.15
C LEU A 1 6.06 -21.44 17.64
N THR A 2 5.10 -22.09 16.98
CA THR A 2 4.82 -21.95 15.53
C THR A 2 4.54 -20.51 15.07
N LEU A 3 3.77 -19.73 15.84
CA LEU A 3 3.47 -18.33 15.53
C LEU A 3 4.71 -17.43 15.56
N SER A 4 5.54 -17.55 16.60
CA SER A 4 6.76 -16.76 16.78
C SER A 4 7.78 -17.06 15.68
N VAL A 5 7.90 -18.34 15.29
CA VAL A 5 8.74 -18.76 14.15
C VAL A 5 8.24 -18.14 12.86
N GLY A 6 6.92 -18.09 12.63
CA GLY A 6 6.35 -17.46 11.45
C GLY A 6 6.65 -15.95 11.33
N TRP A 7 6.64 -15.22 12.46
CA TRP A 7 7.06 -13.81 12.48
C TRP A 7 8.55 -13.64 12.16
N ILE A 8 9.41 -14.46 12.77
CA ILE A 8 10.85 -14.42 12.55
C ILE A 8 11.21 -14.81 11.11
N VAL A 9 10.52 -15.81 10.56
CA VAL A 9 10.70 -16.26 9.16
C VAL A 9 10.21 -15.18 8.19
N ALA A 10 9.05 -14.57 8.43
CA ALA A 10 8.57 -13.46 7.60
C ALA A 10 9.52 -12.26 7.65
N SER A 11 9.93 -11.82 8.85
CA SER A 11 10.90 -10.73 9.00
C SER A 11 12.27 -11.09 8.42
N GLY A 12 12.71 -12.33 8.56
CA GLY A 12 13.96 -12.84 7.99
C GLY A 12 13.95 -12.85 6.48
N ILE A 13 12.86 -13.29 5.84
CA ILE A 13 12.68 -13.25 4.39
C ILE A 13 12.70 -11.79 3.89
N LEU A 14 11.99 -10.89 4.59
CA LEU A 14 11.94 -9.47 4.22
C LEU A 14 13.30 -8.77 4.35
N LEU A 15 14.03 -9.05 5.43
CA LEU A 15 15.36 -8.49 5.68
C LEU A 15 16.42 -9.07 4.74
N ALA A 16 16.40 -10.39 4.51
CA ALA A 16 17.30 -11.05 3.56
C ALA A 16 17.11 -10.49 2.16
N CYS A 17 15.87 -10.31 1.70
CA CYS A 17 15.61 -9.63 0.43
C CYS A 17 16.15 -8.20 0.44
N LYS A 18 15.92 -7.38 1.48
CA LYS A 18 16.40 -5.98 1.51
C LYS A 18 17.92 -5.83 1.57
N PHE A 19 18.63 -6.70 2.29
CA PHE A 19 20.06 -6.55 2.58
C PHE A 19 20.99 -7.29 1.61
N PHE A 20 20.50 -8.27 0.87
CA PHE A 20 21.31 -9.07 -0.07
C PHE A 20 22.16 -8.24 -1.05
N PRO A 21 21.68 -7.13 -1.66
CA PRO A 21 22.48 -6.38 -2.63
C PRO A 21 23.45 -5.36 -2.02
N TYR A 22 23.56 -5.24 -0.68
CA TYR A 22 24.38 -4.17 -0.07
C TYR A 22 25.89 -4.47 -0.03
N HIS A 23 26.33 -5.71 -0.27
CA HIS A 23 27.72 -6.12 -0.02
C HIS A 23 28.43 -6.90 -1.13
N GLN A 24 27.81 -7.17 -2.28
CA GLN A 24 28.48 -7.92 -3.36
C GLN A 24 28.21 -7.35 -4.75
N ASP A 25 29.24 -7.37 -5.59
CA ASP A 25 29.13 -7.18 -7.04
C ASP A 25 28.41 -8.40 -7.64
N LEU A 26 27.07 -8.40 -7.57
CA LEU A 26 26.25 -9.51 -8.05
C LEU A 26 26.48 -9.75 -9.54
N THR A 27 26.64 -11.02 -9.90
CA THR A 27 26.60 -11.42 -11.31
C THR A 27 25.21 -11.16 -11.91
N ASN A 28 25.13 -10.89 -13.22
CA ASN A 28 23.86 -10.62 -13.91
C ASN A 28 22.78 -11.70 -13.68
N VAL A 29 23.22 -12.94 -13.49
CA VAL A 29 22.36 -14.09 -13.20
C VAL A 29 21.74 -13.95 -11.81
N GLU A 30 22.55 -13.67 -10.78
CA GLU A 30 22.07 -13.47 -9.40
C GLU A 30 21.14 -12.25 -9.28
N ALA A 31 21.46 -11.16 -9.97
CA ALA A 31 20.61 -9.96 -10.00
C ALA A 31 19.23 -10.24 -10.60
N SER A 32 19.17 -11.09 -11.64
CA SER A 32 17.91 -11.46 -12.29
C SER A 32 17.04 -12.35 -11.40
N PHE A 33 17.64 -13.36 -10.77
CA PHE A 33 16.93 -14.21 -9.80
C PHE A 33 16.45 -13.40 -8.60
N TYR A 34 17.29 -12.51 -8.06
CA TYR A 34 16.91 -11.63 -6.97
C TYR A 34 15.72 -10.72 -7.33
N ASN A 35 15.72 -10.11 -8.51
CA ASN A 35 14.60 -9.28 -8.98
C ASN A 35 13.29 -10.08 -9.11
N ALA A 36 13.36 -11.33 -9.57
CA ALA A 36 12.20 -12.20 -9.69
C ALA A 36 11.68 -12.69 -8.33
N LEU A 37 12.56 -13.15 -7.44
CA LEU A 37 12.18 -13.77 -6.17
C LEU A 37 11.83 -12.74 -5.09
N SER A 38 12.44 -11.56 -5.09
CA SER A 38 12.24 -10.55 -4.04
C SER A 38 10.77 -10.16 -3.85
N ARG A 39 10.02 -9.96 -4.95
CA ARG A 39 8.59 -9.64 -4.90
C ARG A 39 7.74 -10.82 -4.42
N VAL A 40 8.07 -12.03 -4.83
CA VAL A 40 7.37 -13.26 -4.42
C VAL A 40 7.60 -13.52 -2.92
N ALA A 41 8.84 -13.40 -2.48
CA ALA A 41 9.23 -13.56 -1.08
C ALA A 41 8.55 -12.52 -0.18
N PHE A 42 8.47 -11.27 -0.63
CA PHE A 42 7.70 -10.21 0.04
C PHE A 42 6.20 -10.56 0.13
N ALA A 43 5.61 -11.03 -0.97
CA ALA A 43 4.20 -11.44 -1.01
C ALA A 43 3.90 -12.64 -0.10
N LEU A 44 4.81 -13.62 -0.02
CA LEU A 44 4.69 -14.76 0.90
C LEU A 44 4.77 -14.31 2.36
N GLY A 45 5.69 -13.40 2.68
CA GLY A 45 5.78 -12.80 4.02
C GLY A 45 4.51 -12.07 4.41
N LEU A 46 3.95 -11.24 3.52
CA LEU A 46 2.66 -10.58 3.73
C LEU A 46 1.50 -11.59 3.83
N GLY A 47 1.49 -12.62 2.99
CA GLY A 47 0.49 -13.68 2.99
C GLY A 47 0.44 -14.43 4.33
N TRP A 48 1.60 -14.70 4.93
CA TRP A 48 1.67 -15.28 6.27
C TRP A 48 1.04 -14.37 7.34
N VAL A 49 1.32 -13.06 7.29
CA VAL A 49 0.70 -12.09 8.22
C VAL A 49 -0.82 -12.10 8.08
N ILE A 50 -1.34 -12.09 6.85
CA ILE A 50 -2.79 -12.14 6.59
C ILE A 50 -3.38 -13.45 7.12
N PHE A 51 -2.74 -14.59 6.87
CA PHE A 51 -3.18 -15.91 7.34
C PHE A 51 -3.29 -15.96 8.87
N VAL A 52 -2.28 -15.46 9.58
CA VAL A 52 -2.29 -15.39 11.05
C VAL A 52 -3.38 -14.44 11.57
N CYS A 53 -3.64 -13.34 10.88
CA CYS A 53 -4.75 -12.44 11.21
C CYS A 53 -6.12 -13.13 11.03
N VAL A 54 -6.32 -13.91 9.98
CA VAL A 54 -7.58 -14.65 9.72
C VAL A 54 -7.85 -15.72 10.77
N ILE A 55 -6.81 -16.39 11.27
CA ILE A 55 -6.94 -17.40 12.34
C ILE A 55 -7.20 -16.77 13.72
N GLY A 56 -7.21 -15.43 13.83
CA GLY A 56 -7.46 -14.71 15.07
C GLY A 56 -6.28 -14.74 16.06
N GLN A 57 -5.13 -15.29 15.64
CA GLN A 57 -3.90 -15.37 16.45
C GLN A 57 -2.92 -14.21 16.15
N GLY A 58 -3.37 -13.16 15.46
CA GLY A 58 -2.54 -12.00 15.08
C GLY A 58 -2.25 -10.98 16.19
N GLY A 59 -2.83 -11.14 17.39
CA GLY A 59 -2.55 -10.31 18.57
C GLY A 59 -2.59 -8.80 18.28
N VAL A 60 -1.45 -8.12 18.49
CA VAL A 60 -1.29 -6.67 18.27
C VAL A 60 -1.49 -6.28 16.81
N VAL A 61 -1.03 -7.09 15.85
CA VAL A 61 -1.16 -6.76 14.42
C VAL A 61 -2.61 -6.79 13.96
N ASN A 62 -3.40 -7.74 14.47
CA ASN A 62 -4.83 -7.76 14.22
C ASN A 62 -5.53 -6.50 14.77
N SER A 63 -5.09 -6.00 15.93
CA SER A 63 -5.65 -4.78 16.53
C SER A 63 -5.32 -3.53 15.70
N ILE A 64 -4.10 -3.44 15.15
CA ILE A 64 -3.71 -2.36 14.24
C ILE A 64 -4.52 -2.45 12.95
N LEU A 65 -4.62 -3.62 12.33
CA LEU A 65 -5.34 -3.82 11.06
C LEU A 65 -6.85 -3.62 11.19
N SER A 66 -7.43 -3.93 12.35
CA SER A 66 -8.86 -3.71 12.64
C SER A 66 -9.18 -2.24 12.97
N TRP A 67 -8.17 -1.37 13.03
CA TRP A 67 -8.40 0.02 13.42
C TRP A 67 -9.21 0.75 12.35
N LYS A 68 -10.35 1.33 12.76
CA LYS A 68 -11.22 2.14 11.87
C LYS A 68 -10.49 3.30 11.18
N ALA A 69 -9.36 3.76 11.73
CA ALA A 69 -8.51 4.78 11.10
C ALA A 69 -7.81 4.30 9.81
N LEU A 70 -7.61 2.98 9.65
CA LEU A 70 -7.03 2.42 8.42
C LEU A 70 -8.01 2.43 7.25
N ILE A 71 -9.32 2.51 7.52
CA ILE A 71 -10.34 2.55 6.47
C ILE A 71 -10.17 3.78 5.58
N PRO A 72 -10.13 5.04 6.10
CA PRO A 72 -9.86 6.20 5.26
C PRO A 72 -8.42 6.22 4.73
N LEU A 73 -7.44 5.76 5.52
CA LEU A 73 -6.04 5.74 5.11
C LEU A 73 -5.80 4.87 3.88
N SER A 74 -6.41 3.68 3.83
CA SER A 74 -6.31 2.73 2.71
C SER A 74 -6.83 3.31 1.40
N ARG A 75 -7.78 4.24 1.48
CA ARG A 75 -8.39 4.85 0.29
C ARG A 75 -7.52 5.97 -0.27
N ILE A 76 -6.96 6.81 0.60
CA ILE A 76 -5.98 7.83 0.21
C ILE A 76 -4.75 7.16 -0.41
N THR A 77 -4.24 6.09 0.19
CA THR A 77 -3.09 5.35 -0.37
C THR A 77 -3.43 4.68 -1.69
N TYR A 78 -4.65 4.19 -1.87
CA TYR A 78 -5.12 3.66 -3.16
C TYR A 78 -5.16 4.74 -4.25
N CYS A 79 -5.73 5.91 -3.95
CA CYS A 79 -5.72 7.05 -4.88
C CYS A 79 -4.28 7.50 -5.20
N ALA A 80 -3.40 7.55 -4.20
CA ALA A 80 -1.98 7.86 -4.40
C ALA A 80 -1.28 6.83 -5.28
N TYR A 81 -1.57 5.55 -5.10
CA TYR A 81 -1.03 4.48 -5.93
C TYR A 81 -1.43 4.62 -7.41
N LEU A 82 -2.68 5.01 -7.69
CA LEU A 82 -3.14 5.23 -9.07
C LEU A 82 -2.51 6.48 -9.73
N VAL A 83 -2.32 7.54 -8.96
CA VAL A 83 -1.78 8.83 -9.45
C VAL A 83 -0.26 8.78 -9.64
N ASN A 84 0.45 8.08 -8.76
CA ASN A 84 1.91 8.00 -8.77
C ASN A 84 2.52 7.65 -10.16
N PRO A 85 2.09 6.60 -10.89
CA PRO A 85 2.65 6.28 -12.20
C PRO A 85 2.35 7.35 -13.25
N ILE A 86 1.23 8.06 -13.13
CA ILE A 86 0.88 9.17 -14.03
C ILE A 86 1.86 10.33 -13.83
N VAL A 87 2.10 10.72 -12.57
CA VAL A 87 3.07 11.77 -12.20
C VAL A 87 4.48 11.40 -12.65
N LEU A 88 4.87 10.15 -12.44
CA LEU A 88 6.19 9.66 -12.83
C LEU A 88 6.35 9.70 -14.35
N LYS A 89 5.35 9.22 -15.10
CA LYS A 89 5.37 9.22 -16.55
C LYS A 89 5.39 10.64 -17.13
N THR A 90 4.60 11.57 -16.59
CA THR A 90 4.60 12.96 -17.08
C THR A 90 5.94 13.64 -16.81
N TYR A 91 6.55 13.39 -15.65
CA TYR A 91 7.90 13.87 -15.35
C TYR A 91 8.94 13.33 -16.33
N PHE A 92 9.01 12.01 -16.53
CA PHE A 92 9.98 11.40 -17.45
C PHE A 92 9.80 11.86 -18.90
N ASN A 93 8.56 12.07 -19.36
CA ASN A 93 8.31 12.63 -20.70
C ASN A 93 8.74 14.10 -20.83
N SER A 94 8.79 14.83 -19.73
CA SER A 94 9.20 16.24 -19.71
C SER A 94 10.72 16.41 -19.65
N LEU A 95 11.47 15.34 -19.34
CA LEU A 95 12.93 15.37 -19.30
C LEU A 95 13.51 15.52 -20.71
N ARG A 96 14.20 16.64 -20.92
CA ARG A 96 14.91 16.95 -22.17
C ARG A 96 16.41 16.68 -22.10
N ALA A 97 16.94 16.42 -20.90
CA ALA A 97 18.35 16.15 -20.65
C ALA A 97 18.52 15.07 -19.56
N LEU A 98 19.67 14.39 -19.55
CA LEU A 98 19.98 13.36 -18.56
C LEU A 98 20.12 14.00 -17.16
N ILE A 99 19.39 13.45 -16.20
CA ILE A 99 19.55 13.80 -14.78
C ILE A 99 20.84 13.17 -14.27
N ASN A 100 21.69 13.95 -13.62
CA ASN A 100 22.88 13.43 -12.95
C ASN A 100 22.47 12.41 -11.87
N TYR A 101 23.00 11.19 -11.98
CA TYR A 101 22.75 10.11 -11.03
C TYR A 101 23.59 10.32 -9.76
N ASN A 102 23.01 11.05 -8.80
CA ASN A 102 23.60 11.26 -7.48
C ASN A 102 22.61 10.79 -6.41
N ALA A 103 23.08 10.04 -5.41
CA ALA A 103 22.25 9.50 -4.33
C ALA A 103 21.41 10.58 -3.63
N PHE A 104 22.00 11.75 -3.36
CA PHE A 104 21.29 12.88 -2.76
C PHE A 104 20.14 13.38 -3.65
N ASN A 105 20.41 13.54 -4.95
CA ASN A 105 19.40 13.98 -5.92
C ASN A 105 18.27 12.95 -6.08
N GLN A 106 18.59 11.66 -6.06
CA GLN A 106 17.60 10.58 -6.13
C GLN A 106 16.66 10.58 -4.90
N VAL A 107 17.21 10.79 -3.69
CA VAL A 107 16.39 10.87 -2.47
C VAL A 107 15.47 12.09 -2.52
N VAL A 108 15.98 13.26 -2.91
CA VAL A 108 15.17 14.49 -3.02
C VAL A 108 14.06 14.32 -4.04
N LEU A 109 14.36 13.78 -5.23
CA LEU A 109 13.36 13.52 -6.26
C LEU A 109 12.30 12.51 -5.79
N TYR A 110 12.71 11.43 -5.12
CA TYR A 110 11.77 10.45 -4.56
C TYR A 110 10.80 11.09 -3.57
N VAL A 111 11.30 11.89 -2.62
CA VAL A 111 10.47 12.60 -1.65
C VAL A 111 9.54 13.59 -2.35
N ALA A 112 10.03 14.32 -3.36
CA ALA A 112 9.22 15.25 -4.13
C ALA A 112 8.05 14.53 -4.84
N PHE A 113 8.31 13.42 -5.54
CA PHE A 113 7.25 12.63 -6.19
C PHE A 113 6.26 12.05 -5.20
N LEU A 114 6.74 11.61 -4.03
CA LEU A 114 5.88 11.12 -2.96
C LEU A 114 4.93 12.21 -2.49
N VAL A 115 5.45 13.38 -2.10
CA VAL A 115 4.64 14.50 -1.61
C VAL A 115 3.62 14.96 -2.66
N ILE A 116 4.05 15.12 -3.92
CA ILE A 116 3.16 15.53 -5.01
C ILE A 116 2.06 14.49 -5.24
N SER A 117 2.40 13.20 -5.27
CA SER A 117 1.44 12.12 -5.50
C SER A 117 0.39 12.06 -4.38
N PHE A 118 0.82 12.21 -3.12
CA PHE A 118 -0.09 12.25 -1.98
C PHE A 118 -0.96 13.53 -1.97
N ALA A 119 -0.43 14.68 -2.37
CA ALA A 119 -1.21 15.91 -2.48
C ALA A 119 -2.32 15.78 -3.54
N ILE A 120 -2.00 15.27 -4.72
CA ILE A 120 -2.99 15.04 -5.80
C ILE A 120 -4.01 13.98 -5.35
N ALA A 121 -3.55 12.89 -4.75
CA ALA A 121 -4.43 11.84 -4.24
C ALA A 121 -5.45 12.37 -3.22
N LEU A 122 -5.02 13.23 -2.29
CA LEU A 122 -5.92 13.86 -1.33
C LEU A 122 -7.00 14.69 -2.04
N VAL A 123 -6.63 15.47 -3.06
CA VAL A 123 -7.59 16.24 -3.85
C VAL A 123 -8.55 15.30 -4.59
N THR A 124 -8.06 14.24 -5.22
CA THR A 124 -8.91 13.25 -5.92
C THR A 124 -9.86 12.53 -4.95
N THR A 125 -9.38 12.10 -3.78
CA THR A 125 -10.19 11.49 -2.74
C THR A 125 -11.28 12.46 -2.24
N LEU A 126 -10.96 13.72 -2.00
CA LEU A 126 -11.95 14.71 -1.56
C LEU A 126 -13.02 15.00 -2.64
N LEU A 127 -12.60 15.11 -3.90
CA LEU A 127 -13.51 15.46 -5.01
C LEU A 127 -14.40 14.31 -5.46
N PHE A 128 -13.90 13.08 -5.50
CA PHE A 128 -14.65 11.94 -6.04
C PHE A 128 -15.21 11.04 -4.95
N GLU A 129 -14.44 10.77 -3.90
CA GLU A 129 -14.82 9.77 -2.91
C GLU A 129 -15.92 10.29 -1.97
N LEU A 130 -15.83 11.53 -1.50
CA LEU A 130 -16.85 12.15 -0.64
C LEU A 130 -18.24 12.24 -1.30
N PRO A 131 -18.40 12.70 -2.55
CA PRO A 131 -19.72 12.71 -3.18
C PRO A 131 -20.22 11.28 -3.46
N VAL A 132 -19.35 10.36 -3.89
CA VAL A 132 -19.75 8.96 -4.13
C VAL A 132 -20.23 8.29 -2.83
N LEU A 133 -19.54 8.53 -1.71
CA LEU A 133 -19.97 8.08 -0.37
C LEU A 133 -21.34 8.64 0.03
N ARG A 134 -21.61 9.92 -0.28
CA ARG A 134 -22.93 10.54 -0.01
C ARG A 134 -24.02 9.97 -0.90
N LEU A 135 -23.72 9.76 -2.19
CA LEU A 135 -24.62 9.14 -3.14
C LEU A 135 -24.93 7.69 -2.75
N GLU A 136 -23.94 6.90 -2.35
CA GLU A 136 -24.12 5.53 -1.90
C GLU A 136 -25.03 5.47 -0.66
N LYS A 137 -24.84 6.37 0.31
CA LYS A 137 -25.74 6.48 1.47
C LYS A 137 -27.17 6.84 1.05
N LEU A 138 -27.33 7.75 0.08
CA LEU A 138 -28.65 8.14 -0.42
C LEU A 138 -29.35 6.99 -1.17
N PHE A 139 -28.61 6.26 -2.03
CA PHE A 139 -29.12 5.09 -2.74
C PHE A 139 -29.46 3.95 -1.76
N ARG A 140 -28.58 3.65 -0.81
CA ARG A 140 -28.81 2.63 0.23
C ARG A 140 -30.03 2.98 1.09
N ASN A 141 -30.21 4.25 1.45
CA ASN A 141 -31.40 4.70 2.19
C ASN A 141 -32.68 4.67 1.36
N LYS A 142 -32.58 4.82 0.03
CA LYS A 142 -33.72 4.65 -0.89
C LYS A 142 -34.07 3.18 -1.15
N LEU A 143 -33.07 2.28 -1.13
CA LEU A 143 -33.22 0.85 -1.37
C LEU A 143 -33.48 0.04 -0.09
N ALA A 144 -33.18 0.58 1.08
CA ALA A 144 -33.67 0.02 2.33
C ALA A 144 -35.21 0.20 2.32
N PRO A 145 -36.01 -0.89 2.30
CA PRO A 145 -37.41 -0.73 2.61
C PRO A 145 -37.46 -0.05 3.97
N ARG A 146 -38.20 1.07 4.05
CA ARG A 146 -38.62 1.65 5.33
C ARG A 146 -39.05 0.44 6.16
N LYS A 147 -38.35 0.13 7.26
CA LYS A 147 -38.91 -0.76 8.29
C LYS A 147 -40.13 0.00 8.80
N VAL A 148 -41.26 -0.21 8.13
CA VAL A 148 -42.59 0.06 8.64
C VAL A 148 -42.86 -1.13 9.56
N LEU A 149 -42.49 -0.95 10.83
CA LEU A 149 -43.09 -1.66 11.95
C LEU A 149 -43.02 -0.61 13.07
N ASP A 150 -44.10 0.15 13.26
CA ASP A 150 -45.14 -0.27 14.21
C ASP A 150 -44.51 -0.77 15.50
N ILE A 151 -44.22 0.16 16.41
CA ILE A 151 -44.76 0.15 17.78
C ILE A 151 -44.93 1.61 18.17
N SER A 152 -46.05 2.20 17.76
CA SER A 152 -46.84 3.04 18.68
C SER A 152 -47.98 2.17 19.18
N LEU A 153 -47.70 1.44 20.25
CA LEU A 153 -48.65 1.07 21.29
C LEU A 153 -47.85 0.97 22.60
#